data_AF-A0A1M7ADB9-F1
#
_entry.id   AF-A0A1M7ADB9-F1
#
_cell.length_a   1.000
_cell.length_b   1.000
_cell.length_c   1.000
_cell.angle_alpha   90.00
_cell.angle_beta   90.00
_cell.angle_gamma   90.00
#
_symmetry.space_group_name_H-M   'P 1'
#
loop_
_entity.id
_entity.type
_entity.pdbx_description
1 polymer ?
#
loop_
_entity_poly.entity_id
_entity_poly.type
_entity_poly.pdbx_seq_one_letter_code
_entity_poly.pdbx_strand_id
1 'polypeptide(L)'
;MSPSPLPRKPRRPKPAEFVAADDGPLLDLDRYVPAFITFIANKLSNSATVFYQRNFGVNITEWRIMSLLAIEPGIPASRICNVIGFDKGPVSRNLSMLQKRGLVVIRTAPDDGRTHAISLTARGRAVHDKVYAAAIERERRLLSCLKKDEREVLIDMLRRLHENLGAVTGQS
;
A
#
# COMPACT_ATOMS: atom_id res chain seq x y z
N MET A 1 -55.30 -30.54 37.78
CA MET A 1 -54.61 -30.48 36.48
C MET A 1 -53.55 -29.40 36.60
N SER A 2 -52.36 -29.77 37.07
CA SER A 2 -51.30 -28.84 37.45
C SER A 2 -50.33 -28.62 36.27
N PRO A 3 -49.86 -27.40 36.02
CA PRO A 3 -48.98 -27.13 34.88
C PRO A 3 -47.56 -27.66 35.13
N SER A 4 -47.00 -28.26 34.08
CA SER A 4 -45.66 -28.85 34.03
C SER A 4 -44.57 -27.77 34.09
N PRO A 5 -43.44 -27.96 34.79
CA PRO A 5 -42.37 -26.97 34.86
C PRO A 5 -41.56 -26.93 33.56
N LEU A 6 -41.22 -25.71 33.11
CA LEU A 6 -40.39 -25.44 31.93
C LEU A 6 -38.96 -25.98 32.08
N PRO A 7 -38.29 -26.37 30.97
CA PRO A 7 -36.93 -26.87 31.00
C PRO A 7 -35.93 -25.75 31.35
N ARG A 8 -34.92 -26.10 32.17
CA ARG A 8 -33.85 -25.17 32.57
C ARG A 8 -32.98 -24.80 31.36
N LYS A 9 -32.71 -23.50 31.18
CA LYS A 9 -31.75 -22.98 30.18
C LYS A 9 -30.35 -23.58 30.41
N PRO A 10 -29.60 -23.90 29.35
CA PRO A 10 -28.23 -24.37 29.50
C PRO A 10 -27.34 -23.28 30.12
N ARG A 11 -26.52 -23.67 31.11
CA ARG A 11 -25.51 -22.79 31.71
C ARG A 11 -24.54 -22.35 30.63
N ARG A 12 -24.25 -21.04 30.56
CA ARG A 12 -23.11 -20.52 29.77
C ARG A 12 -21.83 -21.24 30.23
N PRO A 13 -20.96 -21.69 29.30
CA PRO A 13 -19.66 -22.20 29.69
C PRO A 13 -18.87 -21.08 30.37
N LYS A 14 -18.14 -21.42 31.43
CA LYS A 14 -17.19 -20.54 32.12
C LYS A 14 -16.17 -20.05 31.07
N PRO A 15 -15.78 -18.76 31.05
CA PRO A 15 -14.68 -18.33 30.20
C PRO A 15 -13.49 -19.24 30.48
N ALA A 16 -12.90 -19.83 29.44
CA ALA A 16 -11.67 -20.60 29.59
C ALA A 16 -10.67 -19.67 30.28
N GLU A 17 -10.26 -20.04 31.50
CA GLU A 17 -9.10 -19.46 32.14
C GLU A 17 -7.94 -19.72 31.18
N PHE A 18 -7.49 -18.67 30.49
CA PHE A 18 -6.25 -18.74 29.73
C PHE A 18 -5.18 -19.06 30.75
N VAL A 19 -4.78 -20.34 30.78
CA VAL A 19 -3.61 -20.79 31.51
C VAL A 19 -2.48 -19.96 30.93
N ALA A 20 -1.90 -19.07 31.74
CA ALA A 20 -0.72 -18.31 31.36
C ALA A 20 0.38 -19.33 31.04
N ALA A 21 0.54 -19.59 29.74
CA ALA A 21 1.60 -20.43 29.23
C ALA A 21 2.89 -19.63 29.41
N ASP A 22 3.82 -20.16 30.19
CA ASP A 22 5.25 -19.85 30.25
C ASP A 22 5.63 -18.63 29.37
N ASP A 23 5.63 -17.43 29.97
CA ASP A 23 5.75 -16.16 29.26
C ASP A 23 7.17 -15.97 28.71
N GLY A 24 7.49 -16.67 27.63
CA GLY A 24 8.58 -16.34 26.75
C GLY A 24 8.45 -14.90 26.25
N PRO A 25 9.53 -14.29 25.70
CA PRO A 25 9.51 -12.89 25.32
C PRO A 25 8.38 -12.60 24.31
N LEU A 26 7.38 -11.85 24.76
CA LEU A 26 6.28 -11.37 23.93
C LEU A 26 6.71 -10.13 23.15
N LEU A 27 6.19 -10.01 21.94
CA LEU A 27 6.46 -8.86 21.09
C LEU A 27 5.60 -7.67 21.50
N ASP A 28 6.25 -6.60 21.96
CA ASP A 28 5.59 -5.33 22.29
C ASP A 28 5.27 -4.55 21.01
N LEU A 29 4.02 -4.63 20.55
CA LEU A 29 3.56 -3.95 19.33
C LEU A 29 3.62 -2.43 19.43
N ASP A 30 3.63 -1.84 20.63
CA ASP A 30 3.73 -0.39 20.81
C ASP A 30 5.17 0.13 20.63
N ARG A 31 6.15 -0.79 20.62
CA ARG A 31 7.58 -0.47 20.41
C ARG A 31 8.19 -1.20 19.22
N TYR A 32 7.42 -2.04 18.52
CA TYR A 32 7.89 -2.81 17.38
C TYR A 32 7.65 -2.08 16.05
N VAL A 33 8.69 -1.39 15.57
CA VAL A 33 8.65 -0.58 14.34
C VAL A 33 8.08 -1.32 13.11
N PRO A 34 8.42 -2.60 12.83
CA PRO A 34 7.84 -3.30 11.68
C PRO A 34 6.31 -3.44 11.74
N ALA A 35 5.71 -3.53 12.93
CA ALA A 35 4.25 -3.54 13.07
C ALA A 35 3.65 -2.20 12.68
N PHE A 36 4.21 -1.07 13.14
CA PHE A 36 3.75 0.25 12.74
C PHE A 36 3.81 0.45 11.22
N ILE A 37 4.95 0.12 10.60
CA ILE A 37 5.13 0.23 9.14
C ILE A 37 4.06 -0.61 8.42
N THR A 38 3.91 -1.88 8.80
CA THR A 38 2.98 -2.80 8.15
C THR A 38 1.52 -2.35 8.31
N PHE A 39 1.11 -2.01 9.53
CA PHE A 39 -0.28 -1.65 9.81
C PHE A 39 -0.67 -0.32 9.18
N ILE A 40 0.20 0.68 9.24
CA ILE A 40 -0.03 1.98 8.59
C ILE A 40 -0.07 1.79 7.07
N ALA A 41 0.91 1.11 6.47
CA ALA A 41 0.96 0.86 5.03
C ALA A 41 -0.28 0.13 4.53
N ASN A 42 -0.73 -0.91 5.23
CA ASN A 42 -1.92 -1.69 4.87
C ASN A 42 -3.19 -0.84 4.96
N LYS A 43 -3.42 -0.14 6.08
CA LYS A 43 -4.62 0.70 6.26
C LYS A 43 -4.67 1.86 5.26
N LEU A 44 -3.54 2.51 4.99
CA LEU A 44 -3.44 3.56 3.98
C LEU A 44 -3.70 3.01 2.57
N SER A 45 -3.10 1.87 2.21
CA SER A 45 -3.25 1.27 0.88
C SER A 45 -4.67 0.79 0.61
N ASN A 46 -5.32 0.16 1.61
CA ASN A 46 -6.69 -0.33 1.50
C ASN A 46 -7.68 0.83 1.39
N SER A 47 -7.57 1.84 2.26
CA SER A 47 -8.45 3.00 2.21
C SER A 47 -8.25 3.82 0.93
N ALA A 48 -7.00 3.93 0.44
CA ALA A 48 -6.70 4.59 -0.82
C ALA A 48 -7.24 3.83 -2.04
N THR A 49 -7.16 2.50 -2.04
CA THR A 49 -7.76 1.67 -3.11
C THR A 49 -9.25 1.96 -3.25
N VAL A 50 -10.00 1.88 -2.15
CA VAL A 50 -11.45 2.13 -2.17
C VAL A 50 -11.74 3.56 -2.63
N PHE A 51 -11.02 4.53 -2.08
CA PHE A 51 -11.23 5.94 -2.36
C PHE A 51 -10.87 6.30 -3.81
N TYR A 52 -9.71 5.89 -4.32
CA TYR A 52 -9.29 6.19 -5.69
C TYR A 52 -10.13 5.44 -6.72
N GLN A 53 -10.51 4.19 -6.45
CA GLN A 53 -11.37 3.44 -7.35
C GLN A 53 -12.73 4.12 -7.51
N ARG A 54 -13.32 4.59 -6.41
CA ARG A 54 -14.62 5.28 -6.42
C ARG A 54 -14.58 6.63 -7.12
N ASN A 55 -13.53 7.42 -6.92
CA ASN A 55 -13.49 8.82 -7.39
C ASN A 55 -12.80 8.99 -8.75
N PHE A 56 -11.88 8.10 -9.11
CA PHE A 56 -11.01 8.23 -10.29
C PHE A 56 -10.93 6.95 -11.13
N GLY A 57 -11.53 5.87 -10.65
CA GLY A 57 -11.51 4.57 -11.32
C GLY A 57 -10.15 3.89 -11.30
N VAL A 58 -9.20 4.29 -10.45
CA VAL A 58 -7.88 3.65 -10.35
C VAL A 58 -7.65 3.08 -8.95
N ASN A 59 -6.99 1.94 -8.85
CA ASN A 59 -6.60 1.36 -7.57
C ASN A 59 -5.26 1.94 -7.06
N ILE A 60 -4.83 1.56 -5.84
CA ILE A 60 -3.58 2.09 -5.26
C ILE A 60 -2.33 1.68 -6.06
N THR A 61 -2.31 0.48 -6.62
CA THR A 61 -1.19 -0.03 -7.42
C THR A 61 -1.09 0.71 -8.75
N GLU A 62 -2.23 0.88 -9.44
CA GLU A 62 -2.33 1.71 -10.64
C GLU A 62 -1.87 3.14 -10.35
N TRP A 63 -2.29 3.72 -9.22
CA TRP A 63 -1.83 5.05 -8.81
C TRP A 63 -0.31 5.12 -8.61
N ARG A 64 0.30 4.16 -7.91
CA ARG A 64 1.76 4.11 -7.71
C ARG A 64 2.51 4.00 -9.04
N ILE A 65 2.02 3.16 -9.96
CA ILE A 65 2.57 3.03 -11.32
C ILE A 65 2.47 4.38 -12.05
N MET A 66 1.29 5.00 -12.06
CA MET A 66 1.08 6.27 -12.75
C MET A 66 1.91 7.41 -12.18
N SER A 67 2.07 7.46 -10.85
CA SER A 67 2.92 8.44 -10.16
C SER A 67 4.38 8.30 -10.58
N LEU A 68 4.90 7.07 -10.60
CA LEU A 68 6.28 6.82 -11.03
C LEU A 68 6.47 7.17 -12.51
N LEU A 69 5.52 6.81 -13.38
CA LEU A 69 5.59 7.16 -14.81
C LEU A 69 5.46 8.67 -15.08
N ALA A 70 4.89 9.44 -14.14
CA ALA A 70 4.87 10.90 -14.22
C ALA A 70 6.25 11.51 -13.91
N ILE A 71 7.04 10.86 -13.03
CA ILE A 71 8.39 11.27 -12.62
C ILE A 71 9.43 10.77 -13.63
N GLU A 72 9.36 9.51 -14.02
CA GLU A 72 10.28 8.84 -14.93
C GLU A 72 9.52 8.31 -16.18
N PRO A 73 9.19 9.16 -17.16
CA PRO A 73 8.56 8.69 -18.39
C PRO A 73 9.50 7.81 -19.21
N GLY A 74 8.98 6.75 -19.82
CA GLY A 74 9.71 5.89 -20.75
C GLY A 74 10.44 4.72 -20.08
N ILE A 75 10.29 4.54 -18.77
CA ILE A 75 10.94 3.43 -18.06
C ILE A 75 10.31 2.06 -18.38
N PRO A 76 11.09 0.97 -18.24
CA PRO A 76 10.57 -0.38 -18.39
C PRO A 76 9.81 -0.86 -17.15
N ALA A 77 9.01 -1.93 -17.33
CA ALA A 77 8.27 -2.56 -16.23
C ALA A 77 9.19 -3.07 -15.10
N SER A 78 10.44 -3.45 -15.41
CA SER A 78 11.43 -3.85 -14.39
C SER A 78 11.79 -2.71 -13.45
N ARG A 79 11.98 -1.48 -13.97
CA ARG A 79 12.20 -0.29 -13.14
C ARG A 79 11.01 -0.01 -12.23
N ILE A 80 9.79 -0.18 -12.74
CA ILE A 80 8.56 -0.03 -11.96
C ILE A 80 8.49 -1.04 -10.81
N CYS A 81 8.80 -2.32 -11.08
CA CYS A 81 8.83 -3.37 -10.05
C CYS A 81 9.85 -3.03 -8.96
N ASN A 82 11.05 -2.63 -9.35
CA ASN A 82 12.15 -2.33 -8.42
C ASN A 82 11.83 -1.13 -7.52
N VAL A 83 11.29 -0.04 -8.08
CA VAL A 83 11.00 1.18 -7.30
C VAL A 83 9.78 1.02 -6.41
N ILE A 84 8.72 0.37 -6.89
CA ILE A 84 7.48 0.23 -6.10
C ILE A 84 7.59 -0.92 -5.08
N GLY A 85 8.53 -1.85 -5.28
CA GLY A 85 8.68 -3.05 -4.44
C GLY A 85 7.58 -4.08 -4.70
N PHE A 86 7.08 -4.16 -5.94
CA PHE A 86 6.03 -5.10 -6.33
C PHE A 86 6.55 -6.18 -7.27
N ASP A 87 5.99 -7.38 -7.13
CA ASP A 87 6.26 -8.49 -8.04
C ASP A 87 5.81 -8.17 -9.48
N LYS A 88 6.50 -8.81 -10.43
CA LYS A 88 6.26 -8.66 -11.87
C LYS A 88 4.81 -8.95 -12.29
N GLY A 89 4.18 -9.94 -11.67
CA GLY A 89 2.81 -10.37 -11.99
C GLY A 89 1.77 -9.27 -11.77
N PRO A 90 1.62 -8.74 -10.54
CA PRO A 90 0.77 -7.59 -10.25
C PRO A 90 1.05 -6.37 -11.13
N VAL A 91 2.31 -5.99 -11.33
CA VAL A 91 2.68 -4.83 -12.15
C VAL A 91 2.22 -5.01 -13.60
N SER A 92 2.53 -6.16 -14.21
CA SER A 92 2.14 -6.47 -15.59
C SER A 92 0.61 -6.43 -15.82
N ARG A 93 -0.15 -7.00 -14.88
CA ARG A 93 -1.64 -6.97 -14.93
C ARG A 93 -2.18 -5.55 -14.88
N ASN A 94 -1.69 -4.72 -13.95
CA ASN A 94 -2.15 -3.33 -13.83
C ASN A 94 -1.72 -2.48 -15.04
N LEU A 95 -0.51 -2.68 -15.57
CA LEU A 95 -0.09 -2.00 -16.81
C LEU A 95 -1.01 -2.34 -17.98
N SER A 96 -1.39 -3.62 -18.13
CA SER A 96 -2.32 -4.08 -19.16
C SER A 96 -3.71 -3.44 -18.99
N MET A 97 -4.20 -3.32 -17.75
CA MET A 97 -5.47 -2.64 -17.46
C MET A 97 -5.42 -1.14 -17.77
N LEU A 98 -4.35 -0.46 -17.35
CA LEU A 98 -4.12 0.95 -17.66
C LEU A 98 -4.02 1.19 -19.17
N GLN A 99 -3.36 0.30 -19.91
CA GLN A 99 -3.22 0.40 -21.37
C GLN A 99 -4.56 0.20 -22.07
N LYS A 100 -5.34 -0.82 -21.68
CA LYS A 100 -6.70 -1.06 -22.18
C LYS A 100 -7.62 0.14 -21.97
N ARG A 101 -7.41 0.89 -20.88
CA ARG A 101 -8.17 2.12 -20.55
C ARG A 101 -7.60 3.38 -21.20
N GLY A 102 -6.53 3.26 -21.99
CA GLY A 102 -5.88 4.37 -22.67
C GLY A 102 -5.17 5.34 -21.72
N LEU A 103 -4.76 4.91 -20.52
CA LEU A 103 -4.06 5.72 -19.53
C LEU A 103 -2.53 5.64 -19.66
N VAL A 104 -2.03 4.52 -20.17
CA VAL A 104 -0.60 4.35 -20.49
C VAL A 104 -0.42 3.90 -21.93
N VAL A 105 0.74 4.19 -22.48
CA VAL A 105 1.23 3.66 -23.75
C VAL A 105 2.50 2.87 -23.50
N ILE A 106 2.62 1.73 -24.18
CA ILE A 106 3.79 0.87 -24.14
C ILE A 106 4.34 0.85 -25.57
N ARG A 107 5.59 1.30 -25.74
CA ARG A 107 6.29 1.31 -27.03
C ARG A 107 7.51 0.40 -26.95
N THR A 108 7.85 -0.26 -28.04
CA THR A 108 9.15 -0.94 -28.16
C THR A 108 10.23 0.12 -28.27
N ALA A 109 11.29 0.03 -27.45
CA ALA A 109 12.42 0.94 -27.55
C ALA A 109 13.13 0.75 -28.91
N PRO A 110 13.54 1.83 -29.59
CA PRO A 110 14.22 1.74 -30.89
C PRO A 110 15.56 0.98 -30.85
N ASP A 111 16.31 1.12 -29.75
CA ASP A 111 17.72 0.68 -29.69
C ASP A 111 17.93 -0.73 -29.11
N ASP A 112 16.92 -1.30 -28.47
CA ASP A 112 17.00 -2.62 -27.86
C ASP A 112 15.60 -3.25 -27.85
N GLY A 113 15.20 -3.85 -28.96
CA GLY A 113 13.84 -4.36 -29.25
C GLY A 113 13.24 -5.35 -28.21
N ARG A 114 13.91 -5.57 -27.08
CA ARG A 114 13.49 -6.32 -25.90
C ARG A 114 12.95 -5.44 -24.77
N THR A 115 13.22 -4.13 -24.77
CA THR A 115 12.83 -3.23 -23.67
C THR A 115 11.64 -2.36 -24.08
N HIS A 116 10.54 -2.50 -23.35
CA HIS A 116 9.35 -1.69 -23.56
C HIS A 116 9.43 -0.38 -22.76
N ALA A 117 9.36 0.76 -23.45
CA ALA A 117 9.24 2.07 -22.84
C ALA A 117 7.77 2.38 -22.51
N ILE A 118 7.49 2.65 -21.24
CA ILE A 118 6.13 2.88 -20.74
C ILE A 118 5.96 4.35 -20.38
N SER A 119 4.86 4.97 -20.77
CA SER A 119 4.57 6.37 -20.44
C SER A 119 3.08 6.61 -20.24
N LEU A 120 2.73 7.66 -19.49
CA LEU A 120 1.36 8.14 -19.43
C LEU A 120 0.92 8.69 -20.80
N THR A 121 -0.34 8.44 -21.18
CA THR A 121 -0.97 9.19 -22.27
C THR A 121 -1.42 10.58 -21.77
N ALA A 122 -1.88 11.46 -22.65
CA ALA A 122 -2.51 12.73 -22.24
C ALA A 122 -3.69 12.49 -21.28
N ARG A 123 -4.53 11.48 -21.56
CA ARG A 123 -5.62 11.06 -20.66
C ARG A 123 -5.08 10.51 -19.34
N GLY A 124 -4.01 9.72 -19.38
CA GLY A 124 -3.31 9.23 -18.20
C GLY A 124 -2.81 10.34 -17.30
N ARG A 125 -2.20 11.37 -17.88
CA ARG A 125 -1.72 12.56 -17.17
C ARG A 125 -2.89 13.33 -16.53
N ALA A 126 -3.98 13.55 -17.25
CA ALA A 126 -5.15 14.20 -16.68
C ALA A 126 -5.78 13.43 -15.50
N VAL A 127 -5.75 12.09 -15.53
CA VAL A 127 -6.17 11.26 -14.38
C VAL A 127 -5.16 11.35 -13.24
N HIS A 128 -3.86 11.29 -13.55
CA HIS A 128 -2.78 11.44 -12.57
C HIS A 128 -2.95 12.73 -11.76
N ASP A 129 -3.16 13.86 -12.42
CA ASP A 129 -3.21 15.17 -11.76
C ASP A 129 -4.40 15.28 -10.78
N LYS A 130 -5.53 14.63 -11.11
CA LYS A 130 -6.70 14.55 -10.22
C LYS A 130 -6.42 13.69 -8.98
N VAL A 131 -5.78 12.53 -9.18
CA VAL A 131 -5.45 11.62 -8.08
C VAL A 131 -4.35 12.24 -7.21
N TYR A 132 -3.38 12.94 -7.81
CA TYR A 132 -2.31 13.65 -7.12
C TYR A 132 -2.86 14.65 -6.09
N ALA A 133 -3.78 15.52 -6.50
CA ALA A 133 -4.40 16.48 -5.59
C ALA A 133 -5.06 15.80 -4.38
N ALA A 134 -5.74 14.67 -4.61
CA ALA A 134 -6.36 13.91 -3.55
C ALA A 134 -5.35 13.14 -2.68
N ALA A 135 -4.24 12.68 -3.26
CA ALA A 135 -3.14 12.03 -2.54
C ALA A 135 -2.45 13.00 -1.57
N ILE A 136 -2.15 14.22 -2.01
CA ILE A 136 -1.56 15.27 -1.17
C ILE A 136 -2.51 15.66 -0.03
N GLU A 137 -3.82 15.77 -0.28
CA GLU A 137 -4.77 16.07 0.80
C GLU A 137 -4.88 14.91 1.82
N ARG A 138 -4.79 13.66 1.36
CA ARG A 138 -4.76 12.49 2.26
C ARG A 138 -3.50 12.47 3.12
N GLU A 139 -2.34 12.78 2.55
CA GLU A 139 -1.08 12.94 3.28
C GLU A 139 -1.18 14.08 4.30
N ARG A 140 -1.68 15.25 3.90
CA ARG A 140 -1.87 16.39 4.79
C ARG A 140 -2.72 16.03 6.01
N ARG A 141 -3.80 15.26 5.81
CA ARG A 141 -4.66 14.78 6.91
C ARG A 141 -3.94 13.78 7.81
N LEU A 142 -3.21 12.83 7.23
CA LEU A 142 -2.43 11.85 7.99
C LEU A 142 -1.39 12.54 8.89
N LEU A 143 -0.69 13.54 8.37
CA LEU A 143 0.37 14.27 9.08
C LEU A 143 -0.17 15.43 9.93
N SER A 144 -1.49 15.61 10.03
CA SER A 144 -2.10 16.74 10.75
C SER A 144 -1.88 16.69 12.27
N CYS A 145 -1.56 15.52 12.82
CA CYS A 145 -1.19 15.35 14.22
C CYS A 145 0.27 15.76 14.54
N LEU A 146 1.08 16.08 13.53
CA LEU A 146 2.49 16.45 13.67
C LEU A 146 2.71 17.93 13.32
N LYS A 147 3.61 18.58 14.06
CA LYS A 147 4.18 19.88 13.72
C LYS A 147 5.10 19.77 12.50
N LYS A 148 5.46 20.91 11.91
CA LYS A 148 6.27 20.95 10.68
C LYS A 148 7.65 20.32 10.88
N ASP A 149 8.33 20.65 11.96
CA ASP A 149 9.62 20.08 12.34
C ASP A 149 9.54 18.57 12.61
N GLU A 150 8.51 18.12 13.32
CA GLU A 150 8.26 16.69 13.56
C GLU A 150 8.06 15.90 12.25
N ARG A 151 7.42 16.51 11.25
CA ARG A 151 7.27 15.89 9.91
C ARG A 151 8.60 15.72 9.20
N GLU A 152 9.47 16.73 9.25
CA GLU A 152 10.80 16.64 8.63
C GLU A 152 11.65 15.56 9.32
N VAL A 153 11.58 15.47 10.66
CA VAL A 153 12.25 14.41 11.43
C VAL A 153 11.72 13.03 11.04
N LEU A 154 10.40 12.87 10.92
CA LEU A 154 9.79 11.61 10.48
C LEU A 154 10.27 11.21 9.08
N ILE A 155 10.30 12.16 8.13
CA ILE A 155 10.74 11.92 6.75
C ILE A 155 12.22 11.49 6.72
N ASP A 156 13.08 12.16 7.49
CA ASP A 156 14.50 11.78 7.62
C ASP A 156 14.65 10.35 8.15
N MET A 157 13.96 10.02 9.25
CA MET A 157 14.01 8.68 9.84
C MET A 157 13.52 7.61 8.85
N LEU A 158 12.41 7.84 8.16
CA LEU A 158 11.88 6.91 7.16
C LEU A 158 12.83 6.74 5.97
N ARG A 159 13.48 7.81 5.51
CA ARG A 159 14.48 7.75 4.43
C ARG A 159 15.66 6.87 4.82
N ARG A 160 16.22 7.10 6.00
CA ARG A 160 17.37 6.31 6.51
C ARG A 160 17.01 4.83 6.69
N LEU A 161 15.79 4.53 7.15
CA LEU A 161 15.30 3.16 7.22
C LEU A 161 15.15 2.53 5.83
N HIS A 162 14.66 3.29 4.85
CA HIS A 162 14.53 2.83 3.47
C HIS A 162 15.90 2.50 2.84
N GLU A 163 16.88 3.38 3.02
CA GLU A 163 18.26 3.17 2.56
C GLU A 163 18.93 1.97 3.24
N ASN A 164 18.56 1.68 4.49
CA ASN A 164 19.09 0.54 5.25
C ASN A 164 18.35 -0.78 5.02
N LEU A 165 17.37 -0.86 4.09
CA LEU A 165 16.62 -2.10 3.84
C LEU A 165 17.52 -3.27 3.43
N GLY A 166 18.66 -3.02 2.77
CA GLY A 166 19.64 -4.05 2.41
C GLY A 166 20.13 -4.88 3.61
N ALA A 167 20.15 -4.30 4.81
CA ALA A 167 20.53 -4.98 6.04
C ALA A 167 19.58 -6.12 6.45
N VAL A 168 18.36 -6.17 5.89
CA VAL A 168 17.35 -7.19 6.22
C VAL A 168 16.81 -7.96 5.00
N THR A 169 17.01 -7.47 3.77
CA THR A 169 16.53 -8.13 2.54
C THR A 169 17.56 -9.05 1.89
N GLY A 170 18.77 -9.16 2.47
CA GLY A 170 19.80 -10.09 1.99
C GLY A 170 20.46 -9.69 0.67
N GLN A 171 20.35 -8.41 0.28
CA GLN A 171 21.03 -7.86 -0.90
C GLN A 171 22.25 -7.06 -0.41
N SER A 172 23.40 -7.73 -0.36
CA SER A 172 24.74 -7.11 -0.32
C SER A 172 25.23 -6.80 -1.72
#